data_AF-A0A2W0AS33-F1
#
_entry.id   AF-A0A2W0AS33-F1
#
_cell.length_a   1.000
_cell.length_b   1.000
_cell.length_c   1.000
_cell.angle_alpha   90.00
_cell.angle_beta   90.00
_cell.angle_gamma   90.00
#
_symmetry.space_group_name_H-M   'P 1'
#
loop_
_entity.id
_entity.type
_entity.pdbx_description
1 polymer ?
#
loop_
_entity_poly.entity_id
_entity_poly.type
_entity_poly.pdbx_seq_one_letter_code
_entity_poly.pdbx_strand_id
1 'polypeptide(L)'
;KTKIWLLDHNYNLWGRAICELDDQKVSRITKSIAWHGYLGSPELVRKVAAAHPDAEMYWTEGGPDITDPKYLTDWSKWSRTFTGILRNGMRCIIAWNVTLDEQGKPNIGPFPCGGVVTVHSGNHEVTRSGQYWGFAHFSRHIQRGAVVIDSHAEA
;
A
#
# COMPACT_ATOMS: atom_id res chain seq x y z
N LYS A 1 14.27 18.45 5.63
CA LYS A 1 12.93 18.90 6.09
C LYS A 1 12.01 17.69 6.09
N THR A 2 11.18 17.52 7.11
CA THR A 2 10.23 16.40 7.25
C THR A 2 8.91 16.75 6.56
N LYS A 3 8.33 15.81 5.79
CA LYS A 3 7.00 15.96 5.18
C LYS A 3 5.91 15.49 6.16
N ILE A 4 4.70 16.02 6.01
CA ILE A 4 3.50 15.59 6.76
C ILE A 4 2.52 14.99 5.76
N TRP A 5 2.00 13.80 6.03
CA TRP A 5 0.99 13.14 5.18
C TRP A 5 -0.31 12.99 5.99
N LEU A 6 -1.43 13.36 5.38
CA LEU A 6 -2.75 13.34 6.00
C LEU A 6 -3.42 11.97 5.83
N LEU A 7 -4.57 11.80 6.49
CA LEU A 7 -5.44 10.62 6.52
C LEU A 7 -4.83 9.35 7.14
N ASP A 8 -3.81 8.77 6.49
CA ASP A 8 -3.20 7.46 6.83
C ASP A 8 -4.25 6.36 7.09
N HIS A 9 -5.14 6.18 6.12
CA HIS A 9 -6.28 5.27 6.24
C HIS A 9 -6.80 4.81 4.87
N ASN A 10 -7.84 3.97 4.88
CA ASN A 10 -8.42 3.32 3.72
C ASN A 10 -9.02 4.25 2.64
N TYR A 11 -9.00 3.77 1.39
CA TYR A 11 -9.50 4.47 0.20
C TYR A 11 -10.96 4.92 0.28
N ASN A 12 -11.80 4.20 1.02
CA ASN A 12 -13.21 4.56 1.18
C ASN A 12 -13.42 5.90 1.90
N LEU A 13 -12.38 6.43 2.57
CA LEU A 13 -12.38 7.76 3.20
C LEU A 13 -11.93 8.90 2.26
N TRP A 14 -11.98 8.70 0.93
CA TRP A 14 -11.63 9.74 -0.05
C TRP A 14 -12.31 11.10 0.19
N GLY A 15 -13.56 11.11 0.67
CA GLY A 15 -14.27 12.36 1.01
C GLY A 15 -13.66 13.10 2.19
N ARG A 16 -13.08 12.38 3.17
CA ARG A 16 -12.35 12.99 4.28
C ARG A 16 -11.06 13.64 3.80
N ALA A 17 -10.31 12.98 2.91
CA ALA A 17 -9.09 13.55 2.34
C ALA A 17 -9.37 14.87 1.60
N ILE A 18 -10.46 14.96 0.84
CA ILE A 18 -10.90 16.21 0.19
C ILE A 18 -11.20 17.27 1.25
N CYS A 19 -12.02 16.94 2.25
CA CYS A 19 -12.38 17.87 3.33
C CYS A 19 -11.15 18.42 4.08
N GLU A 20 -10.14 17.58 4.34
CA GLU A 20 -8.88 18.00 4.96
C GLU A 20 -8.07 18.94 4.07
N LEU A 21 -8.07 18.73 2.75
CA LEU A 21 -7.37 19.58 1.77
C LEU A 21 -8.11 20.88 1.43
N ASP A 22 -9.43 20.91 1.58
CA ASP A 22 -10.26 22.11 1.45
C ASP A 22 -9.93 23.16 2.52
N ASP A 23 -9.43 22.74 3.70
CA ASP A 23 -8.95 23.68 4.71
C ASP A 23 -7.62 24.31 4.28
N GLN A 24 -7.65 25.60 3.94
CA GLN A 24 -6.47 26.36 3.53
C GLN A 24 -5.37 26.41 4.59
N LYS A 25 -5.68 26.31 5.88
CA LYS A 25 -4.66 26.27 6.93
C LYS A 25 -3.88 24.96 6.88
N VAL A 26 -4.55 23.86 6.53
CA VAL A 26 -3.95 22.54 6.35
C VAL A 26 -3.19 22.47 5.02
N SER A 27 -3.82 22.88 3.91
CA SER A 27 -3.23 22.74 2.57
C SER A 27 -2.03 23.65 2.30
N ARG A 28 -1.84 24.70 3.12
CA ARG A 28 -0.58 25.48 3.17
C ARG A 28 0.59 24.72 3.79
N ILE A 29 0.32 23.73 4.64
CA ILE A 29 1.33 22.92 5.31
C ILE A 29 1.66 21.68 4.48
N THR A 30 0.63 21.00 3.96
CA THR A 30 0.82 19.79 3.15
C THR A 30 -0.36 19.55 2.22
N LYS A 31 -0.07 18.91 1.08
CA LYS A 31 -1.07 18.37 0.14
C LYS A 31 -0.90 16.86 -0.05
N SER A 32 -0.18 16.22 0.86
CA SER A 32 0.14 14.81 0.78
C SER A 32 -0.89 13.97 1.54
N ILE A 33 -1.41 12.91 0.93
CA ILE A 33 -2.35 11.96 1.53
C ILE A 33 -1.72 10.56 1.58
N ALA A 34 -1.83 9.91 2.73
CA ALA A 34 -1.42 8.53 2.97
C ALA A 34 -2.64 7.58 2.93
N TRP A 35 -2.47 6.42 2.28
CA TRP A 35 -3.54 5.45 2.03
C TRP A 35 -3.20 4.05 2.51
N HIS A 36 -4.20 3.38 3.08
CA HIS A 36 -4.17 1.95 3.40
C HIS A 36 -5.01 1.14 2.40
N GLY A 37 -4.62 -0.11 2.17
CA GLY A 37 -5.28 -0.99 1.19
C GLY A 37 -6.31 -1.99 1.74
N TYR A 38 -6.87 -1.79 2.94
CA TYR A 38 -7.79 -2.76 3.55
C TYR A 38 -9.24 -2.61 3.09
N LEU A 39 -9.70 -1.39 2.78
CA LEU A 39 -11.07 -1.12 2.36
C LEU A 39 -11.15 -0.15 1.17
N GLY A 40 -12.03 -0.47 0.22
CA GLY A 40 -12.21 0.28 -1.01
C GLY A 40 -11.22 -0.15 -2.10
N SER A 41 -11.11 0.66 -3.15
CA SER A 41 -10.25 0.38 -4.31
C SER A 41 -9.36 1.58 -4.64
N PRO A 42 -8.18 1.35 -5.25
CA PRO A 42 -7.23 2.42 -5.54
C PRO A 42 -7.80 3.46 -6.51
N GLU A 43 -8.83 3.16 -7.30
CA GLU A 43 -9.50 4.12 -8.20
C GLU A 43 -10.19 5.26 -7.45
N LEU A 44 -10.58 5.06 -6.18
CA LEU A 44 -11.23 6.10 -5.38
C LEU A 44 -10.33 7.32 -5.15
N VAL A 45 -9.01 7.15 -5.16
CA VAL A 45 -8.07 8.29 -4.99
C VAL A 45 -8.15 9.27 -6.16
N ARG A 46 -8.65 8.85 -7.34
CA ARG A 46 -8.89 9.74 -8.48
C ARG A 46 -9.90 10.85 -8.16
N LYS A 47 -10.82 10.61 -7.22
CA LYS A 47 -11.74 11.65 -6.75
C LYS A 47 -10.99 12.78 -6.03
N VAL A 48 -9.99 12.43 -5.23
CA VAL A 48 -9.10 13.40 -4.57
C VAL A 48 -8.26 14.13 -5.60
N ALA A 49 -7.67 13.41 -6.56
CA ALA A 49 -6.90 14.02 -7.65
C ALA A 49 -7.74 14.98 -8.51
N ALA A 50 -9.01 14.68 -8.74
CA ALA A 50 -9.91 15.55 -9.49
C ALA A 50 -10.26 16.84 -8.72
N ALA A 51 -10.43 16.75 -7.39
CA ALA A 51 -10.72 17.91 -6.54
C ALA A 51 -9.46 18.74 -6.23
N HIS A 52 -8.32 18.09 -6.02
CA HIS A 52 -7.02 18.69 -5.72
C HIS A 52 -5.94 18.10 -6.64
N PRO A 53 -5.77 18.65 -7.86
CA PRO A 53 -4.83 18.13 -8.86
C PRO A 53 -3.36 18.14 -8.44
N ASP A 54 -3.01 18.94 -7.43
CA ASP A 54 -1.66 19.03 -6.87
C ASP A 54 -1.47 18.20 -5.59
N ALA A 55 -2.45 17.36 -5.23
CA ALA A 55 -2.32 16.41 -4.14
C ALA A 55 -1.26 15.33 -4.47
N GLU A 56 -0.41 15.03 -3.49
CA GLU A 56 0.55 13.93 -3.58
C GLU A 56 -0.01 12.72 -2.84
N MET A 57 -0.08 11.55 -3.49
CA MET A 57 -0.67 10.36 -2.87
C MET A 57 0.40 9.29 -2.59
N TYR A 58 0.33 8.67 -1.43
CA TYR A 58 1.31 7.67 -0.95
C TYR A 58 0.56 6.46 -0.38
N TRP A 59 0.89 5.25 -0.80
CA TRP A 59 0.32 4.04 -0.21
C TRP A 59 1.23 3.54 0.91
N THR A 60 0.75 3.67 2.14
CA THR A 60 1.53 3.56 3.36
C THR A 60 1.34 2.26 4.11
N GLU A 61 0.28 1.51 3.81
CA GLU A 61 0.02 0.27 4.52
C GLU A 61 -0.83 -0.72 3.74
N GLY A 62 -0.37 -1.97 3.75
CA GLY A 62 -1.23 -3.14 3.59
C GLY A 62 -0.46 -4.41 3.86
N GLY A 63 -1.12 -5.31 4.59
CA GLY A 63 -0.55 -6.59 5.00
C GLY A 63 -1.24 -7.77 4.33
N PRO A 64 -0.54 -8.91 4.20
CA PRO A 64 -1.16 -10.17 3.84
C PRO A 64 -1.94 -10.75 5.01
N ASP A 65 -2.98 -11.49 4.67
CA ASP A 65 -3.77 -12.26 5.60
C ASP A 65 -3.17 -13.66 5.69
N ILE A 66 -2.64 -14.03 6.85
CA ILE A 66 -2.02 -15.34 7.08
C ILE A 66 -3.05 -16.49 7.03
N THR A 67 -4.34 -16.18 7.16
CA THR A 67 -5.42 -17.18 7.10
C THR A 67 -5.86 -17.49 5.67
N ASP A 68 -5.46 -16.69 4.68
CA ASP A 68 -5.70 -16.98 3.26
C ASP A 68 -4.91 -18.25 2.89
N PRO A 69 -5.54 -19.34 2.41
CA PRO A 69 -4.83 -20.57 2.03
C PRO A 69 -3.81 -20.33 0.89
N LYS A 70 -3.91 -19.20 0.19
CA LYS A 70 -2.97 -18.78 -0.86
C LYS A 70 -1.91 -17.80 -0.35
N TYR A 71 -1.80 -17.54 0.96
CA TYR A 71 -0.84 -16.60 1.57
C TYR A 71 0.60 -16.68 1.00
N LEU A 72 1.11 -17.88 0.74
CA LEU A 72 2.46 -18.08 0.19
C LEU A 72 2.54 -17.93 -1.34
N THR A 73 1.41 -17.96 -2.05
CA THR A 73 1.33 -18.10 -3.51
C THR A 73 0.51 -17.00 -4.19
N ASP A 74 -0.08 -16.07 -3.45
CA ASP A 74 -0.96 -15.00 -3.95
C ASP A 74 -0.18 -13.81 -4.57
N TRP A 75 1.02 -14.05 -5.10
CA TRP A 75 1.87 -13.01 -5.69
C TRP A 75 1.19 -12.27 -6.86
N SER A 76 0.30 -12.94 -7.60
CA SER A 76 -0.45 -12.33 -8.70
C SER A 76 -1.55 -11.37 -8.21
N LYS A 77 -2.10 -11.61 -7.00
CA LYS A 77 -3.02 -10.68 -6.32
C LYS A 77 -2.25 -9.43 -5.90
N TRP A 78 -1.09 -9.59 -5.24
CA TRP A 78 -0.25 -8.45 -4.85
C TRP A 78 0.28 -7.65 -6.03
N SER A 79 0.69 -8.31 -7.11
CA SER A 79 1.14 -7.64 -8.33
C SER A 79 0.03 -6.79 -8.96
N ARG A 80 -1.22 -7.28 -8.96
CA ARG A 80 -2.39 -6.48 -9.40
C ARG A 80 -2.63 -5.30 -8.47
N THR A 81 -2.57 -5.49 -7.16
CA THR A 81 -2.70 -4.40 -6.18
C THR A 81 -1.65 -3.32 -6.41
N PHE A 82 -0.38 -3.69 -6.52
CA PHE A 82 0.73 -2.75 -6.74
C PHE A 82 0.61 -2.03 -8.08
N THR A 83 0.20 -2.74 -9.13
CA THR A 83 -0.12 -2.12 -10.43
C THR A 83 -1.24 -1.09 -10.29
N GLY A 84 -2.33 -1.43 -9.60
CA GLY A 84 -3.43 -0.51 -9.33
C GLY A 84 -2.99 0.72 -8.55
N ILE A 85 -2.11 0.57 -7.57
CA ILE A 85 -1.55 1.69 -6.79
C ILE A 85 -0.78 2.64 -7.73
N LEU A 86 0.19 2.12 -8.48
CA LEU A 86 1.03 2.92 -9.37
C LEU A 86 0.23 3.58 -10.51
N ARG A 87 -0.73 2.86 -11.12
CA ARG A 87 -1.62 3.39 -12.18
C ARG A 87 -2.59 4.47 -11.69
N ASN A 88 -2.79 4.59 -10.38
CA ASN A 88 -3.61 5.64 -9.77
C ASN A 88 -2.77 6.80 -9.20
N GLY A 89 -1.49 6.90 -9.58
CA GLY A 89 -0.64 8.06 -9.28
C GLY A 89 -0.05 8.07 -7.87
N MET A 90 -0.19 6.98 -7.13
CA MET A 90 0.45 6.84 -5.82
C MET A 90 1.95 6.56 -5.96
N ARG A 91 2.76 7.22 -5.12
CA ARG A 91 4.21 7.39 -5.31
C ARG A 91 5.06 6.35 -4.59
N CYS A 92 4.47 5.55 -3.71
CA CYS A 92 5.15 4.49 -2.97
C CYS A 92 4.19 3.37 -2.60
N ILE A 93 4.76 2.23 -2.19
CA ILE A 93 4.06 1.08 -1.65
C ILE A 93 4.84 0.62 -0.42
N ILE A 94 4.21 0.65 0.75
CA ILE A 94 4.82 0.27 2.03
C ILE A 94 4.03 -0.89 2.63
N ALA A 95 4.70 -2.01 2.89
CA ALA A 95 4.10 -3.18 3.53
C ALA A 95 3.87 -2.92 5.02
N TRP A 96 2.97 -3.69 5.63
CA TRP A 96 2.72 -3.61 7.07
C TRP A 96 3.86 -4.22 7.91
N ASN A 97 3.82 -5.54 8.15
CA ASN A 97 4.88 -6.23 8.88
C ASN A 97 5.90 -6.85 7.93
N VAL A 98 7.17 -6.51 8.09
CA VAL A 98 8.26 -7.15 7.34
C VAL A 98 8.40 -8.61 7.75
N THR A 99 8.38 -8.90 9.05
CA THR A 99 8.57 -10.25 9.60
C THR A 99 7.57 -10.54 10.71
N LEU A 100 6.94 -11.72 10.68
CA LEU A 100 6.17 -12.32 11.77
C LEU A 100 6.49 -13.81 11.84
N ASP A 101 6.08 -14.50 12.90
CA ASP A 101 6.15 -15.96 12.96
C ASP A 101 5.04 -16.65 12.15
N GLU A 102 5.04 -17.99 12.16
CA GLU A 102 4.09 -18.81 11.41
C GLU A 102 2.65 -18.79 11.97
N GLN A 103 2.42 -18.11 13.10
CA GLN A 103 1.10 -17.77 13.62
C GLN A 103 0.74 -16.28 13.44
N GLY A 104 1.59 -15.50 12.75
CA GLY A 104 1.36 -14.08 12.55
C GLY A 104 1.59 -13.25 13.83
N LYS A 105 2.49 -13.71 14.70
CA LYS A 105 2.77 -13.13 16.01
C LYS A 105 4.19 -12.54 16.08
N PRO A 106 4.46 -11.66 17.08
CA PRO A 106 3.53 -11.12 18.08
C PRO A 106 2.46 -10.20 17.47
N ASN A 107 1.21 -10.36 17.91
CA ASN A 107 0.09 -9.52 17.46
C ASN A 107 -0.93 -9.40 18.60
N ILE A 108 -1.09 -8.17 19.07
CA ILE A 108 -2.02 -7.78 20.15
C ILE A 108 -3.37 -7.25 19.60
N GLY A 109 -3.48 -7.08 18.28
CA GLY A 109 -4.69 -6.63 17.62
C GLY A 109 -5.69 -7.76 17.35
N PRO A 110 -6.94 -7.41 16.99
CA PRO A 110 -8.00 -8.39 16.81
C PRO A 110 -7.95 -9.10 15.45
N PHE A 111 -7.15 -8.62 14.50
CA PHE A 111 -7.11 -9.11 13.13
C PHE A 111 -5.91 -10.03 12.90
N PRO A 112 -6.09 -11.16 12.19
CA PRO A 112 -4.97 -11.95 11.70
C PRO A 112 -4.04 -11.12 10.81
N CYS A 113 -2.73 -11.36 10.90
CA CYS A 113 -1.72 -10.68 10.09
C CYS A 113 -0.68 -11.69 9.62
N GLY A 114 -0.19 -11.54 8.40
CA GLY A 114 1.00 -12.23 7.91
C GLY A 114 2.16 -11.26 7.72
N GLY A 115 3.38 -11.77 7.78
CA GLY A 115 4.57 -11.01 7.40
C GLY A 115 4.77 -10.97 5.90
N VAL A 116 5.55 -10.03 5.40
CA VAL A 116 6.19 -10.16 4.08
C VAL A 116 7.05 -11.43 4.08
N VAL A 117 7.78 -11.65 5.16
CA VAL A 117 8.57 -12.85 5.44
C VAL A 117 8.06 -13.50 6.72
N THR A 118 8.10 -14.83 6.78
CA THR A 118 7.83 -15.61 7.99
C THR A 118 9.11 -16.23 8.51
N VAL A 119 9.37 -16.10 9.81
CA VAL A 119 10.46 -16.81 10.51
C VAL A 119 9.82 -17.83 11.44
N HIS A 120 10.00 -19.11 11.16
CA HIS A 120 9.41 -20.18 11.93
C HIS A 120 10.05 -20.28 13.32
N SER A 121 9.25 -20.19 14.38
CA SER A 121 9.75 -20.09 15.76
C SER A 121 10.51 -21.32 16.24
N GLY A 122 10.19 -22.51 15.71
CA GLY A 122 10.79 -23.77 16.16
C GLY A 122 12.15 -24.10 15.53
N ASN A 123 12.39 -23.70 14.28
CA ASN A 123 13.57 -24.10 13.50
C ASN A 123 14.28 -22.93 12.79
N HIS A 124 13.77 -21.70 12.92
CA HIS A 124 14.24 -20.49 12.27
C HIS A 124 14.25 -20.56 10.73
N GLU A 125 13.48 -21.47 10.15
CA GLU A 125 13.26 -21.50 8.71
C GLU A 125 12.59 -20.21 8.26
N VAL A 126 12.97 -19.74 7.07
CA VAL A 126 12.46 -18.50 6.48
C VAL A 126 11.60 -18.83 5.28
N THR A 127 10.31 -18.49 5.35
CA THR A 127 9.39 -18.58 4.21
C THR A 127 8.98 -17.19 3.73
N ARG A 128 8.60 -17.09 2.45
CA ARG A 128 8.29 -15.82 1.77
C ARG A 128 6.85 -15.84 1.32
N SER A 129 6.07 -14.82 1.70
CA SER A 129 4.68 -14.70 1.29
C SER A 129 4.54 -14.36 -0.20
N GLY A 130 3.33 -14.48 -0.75
CA GLY A 130 3.03 -13.95 -2.07
C GLY A 130 3.28 -12.44 -2.16
N GLN A 131 3.10 -11.69 -1.05
CA GLN A 131 3.43 -10.26 -1.00
C GLN A 131 4.94 -10.01 -1.18
N TYR A 132 5.81 -10.84 -0.59
CA TYR A 132 7.26 -10.74 -0.83
C TYR A 132 7.58 -10.86 -2.31
N TRP A 133 7.01 -11.85 -2.98
CA TRP A 133 7.26 -12.06 -4.41
C TRP A 133 6.68 -10.94 -5.27
N GLY A 134 5.51 -10.41 -4.89
CA GLY A 134 4.98 -9.17 -5.45
C GLY A 134 5.97 -8.02 -5.31
N PHE A 135 6.54 -7.77 -4.13
CA PHE A 135 7.52 -6.70 -3.94
C PHE A 135 8.79 -6.95 -4.75
N ALA A 136 9.30 -8.19 -4.76
CA ALA A 136 10.50 -8.56 -5.49
C ALA A 136 10.39 -8.24 -7.00
N HIS A 137 9.21 -8.39 -7.60
CA HIS A 137 8.95 -8.02 -8.98
C HIS A 137 9.03 -6.51 -9.25
N PHE A 138 8.66 -5.67 -8.28
CA PHE A 138 8.61 -4.22 -8.47
C PHE A 138 9.89 -3.55 -7.96
N SER A 139 10.28 -3.81 -6.71
CA SER A 139 11.37 -3.08 -6.03
C SER A 139 12.76 -3.35 -6.60
N ARG A 140 12.98 -4.51 -7.25
CA ARG A 140 14.25 -4.81 -7.93
C ARG A 140 14.49 -3.94 -9.16
N HIS A 141 13.42 -3.47 -9.81
CA HIS A 141 13.49 -2.78 -11.10
C HIS A 141 13.08 -1.31 -11.01
N ILE A 142 12.17 -0.95 -10.10
CA ILE A 142 11.68 0.43 -9.92
C ILE A 142 12.54 1.13 -8.88
N GLN A 143 13.43 2.01 -9.35
CA GLN A 143 14.29 2.82 -8.49
C GLN A 143 13.59 4.10 -8.03
N ARG A 144 14.11 4.72 -6.96
CA ARG A 144 13.63 6.03 -6.49
C ARG A 144 13.73 7.06 -7.63
N GLY A 145 12.63 7.78 -7.88
CA GLY A 145 12.55 8.77 -8.96
C GLY A 145 12.06 8.20 -10.29
N ALA A 146 11.78 6.90 -10.39
CA ALA A 146 11.08 6.34 -11.54
C ALA A 146 9.73 7.04 -11.75
N VAL A 147 9.35 7.19 -13.02
CA VAL A 147 8.10 7.82 -13.45
C VAL A 147 7.23 6.76 -14.10
N VAL A 148 5.95 6.72 -13.73
CA VAL A 148 4.97 5.85 -14.39
C VAL A 148 4.63 6.46 -15.74
N ILE A 149 4.83 5.70 -16.81
CA ILE A 149 4.42 6.05 -18.17
C ILE A 149 3.17 5.26 -18.55
N ASP A 150 2.33 5.84 -19.41
CA ASP A 150 1.12 5.15 -19.87
C ASP A 150 1.45 4.06 -20.90
N SER A 151 0.53 3.11 -21.03
CA SER A 151 0.64 1.98 -21.96
C SER A 151 -0.74 1.63 -22.51
N HIS A 152 -0.83 1.39 -23.82
CA HIS A 152 -2.06 0.98 -24.49
C HIS A 152 -1.86 -0.42 -25.09
N ALA A 153 -2.90 -1.25 -25.02
CA ALA A 153 -2.96 -2.49 -25.78
C ALA A 153 -3.64 -2.21 -27.12
N GLU A 154 -3.14 -2.79 -28.20
CA GLU A 154 -3.91 -2.88 -29.44
C GLU A 154 -5.10 -3.82 -29.20
N ALA A 155 -6.27 -3.41 -29.68
CA ALA A 155 -7.54 -4.12 -29.51
C ALA A 155 -7.61 -5.39 -30.38
#